data_AF-A0A2Z4V9G9-F1
#
_entry.id   AF-A0A2Z4V9G9-F1
#
_cell.length_a   1.000
_cell.length_b   1.000
_cell.length_c   1.000
_cell.angle_alpha   90.00
_cell.angle_beta   90.00
_cell.angle_gamma   90.00
#
_symmetry.space_group_name_H-M   'P 1'
#
loop_
_entity.id
_entity.type
_entity.pdbx_description
1 polymer ?
#
loop_
_entity_poly.entity_id
_entity_poly.type
_entity_poly.pdbx_seq_one_letter_code
_entity_poly.pdbx_strand_id
1 'polypeptide(L)'
;MPRRTDDVDLRLALHPDHSSAVVATITAPERYLARAVLAEYGFRPTGDTTMALARIDHDEPHHADKAASALREGGAIVEVSAALQEEIETEWTYGNAPTHWQWLSPEEIREHTGEAQRIHDDILAGRLIIHLHAHDGWTTVAVGTYVGGKSVHLHGEDHLRTEETDYSSEAEAVADFHRRHTVAVRPGPAPLTDIERDTLAVLGAAPSSPTPPAAPSSPAAEETSQLVPVYANGPGDHEALLTDFFATNGEWEKWRPHDETTIASHESLTLRVEFLHEATHGDSAWTIAAYESPVGERLWHATATPATPVEIMRALLNSLSTEDSWGQGPGAPVKEEDLAHASRPLEDTGWPLKVGSRLIEWTAPTAERAGLRFDTLVKQGDVLPAWTIWGGNTADNPSWAIHLSTHAPAALIQDVAFELAHGYSHQPAPLHAASPTGHLAQKPVAASPPAATHRRAPRR
;
A
#
# COMPACT_ATOMS: atom_id res chain seq x y z
N MET A 1 -31.29 -19.78 1.22
CA MET A 1 -31.20 -20.98 0.35
C MET A 1 -29.88 -21.65 0.66
N PRO A 2 -29.80 -22.97 0.94
CA PRO A 2 -28.51 -23.62 1.09
C PRO A 2 -27.84 -23.75 -0.29
N ARG A 3 -26.57 -23.31 -0.41
CA ARG A 3 -25.75 -23.43 -1.62
C ARG A 3 -25.60 -24.91 -2.01
N ARG A 4 -25.68 -25.21 -3.32
CA ARG A 4 -25.58 -26.56 -3.87
C ARG A 4 -24.11 -26.99 -3.95
N THR A 5 -23.85 -28.28 -3.90
CA THR A 5 -22.52 -28.92 -4.00
C THR A 5 -21.77 -28.73 -5.33
N ASP A 6 -22.36 -28.02 -6.31
CA ASP A 6 -21.69 -27.62 -7.57
C ASP A 6 -21.09 -26.19 -7.49
N ASP A 7 -21.19 -25.54 -6.33
CA ASP A 7 -20.74 -24.16 -6.06
C ASP A 7 -19.26 -24.17 -5.65
N VAL A 8 -18.38 -24.61 -6.55
CA VAL A 8 -16.93 -24.44 -6.38
C VAL A 8 -16.64 -22.96 -6.62
N ASP A 9 -16.06 -22.30 -5.63
CA ASP A 9 -15.67 -20.89 -5.73
C ASP A 9 -14.32 -20.74 -6.45
N LEU A 10 -13.46 -21.74 -6.30
CA LEU A 10 -12.10 -21.73 -6.81
C LEU A 10 -11.58 -23.16 -7.02
N ARG A 11 -10.88 -23.38 -8.13
CA ARG A 11 -10.22 -24.64 -8.46
C ARG A 11 -8.72 -24.46 -8.62
N LEU A 12 -7.94 -25.29 -7.93
CA LEU A 12 -6.49 -25.41 -8.08
C LEU A 12 -6.14 -26.70 -8.84
N ALA A 13 -5.32 -26.59 -9.88
CA ALA A 13 -4.85 -27.72 -10.66
C ALA A 13 -3.43 -27.52 -11.18
N LEU A 14 -2.74 -28.60 -11.52
CA LEU A 14 -1.44 -28.52 -12.21
C LEU A 14 -1.60 -27.84 -13.58
N HIS A 15 -0.59 -27.08 -13.97
CA HIS A 15 -0.53 -26.46 -15.28
C HIS A 15 -0.37 -27.54 -16.36
N PRO A 16 -1.14 -27.51 -17.45
CA PRO A 16 -1.15 -28.59 -18.46
C PRO A 16 0.21 -28.80 -19.13
N ASP A 17 0.96 -27.70 -19.33
CA ASP A 17 2.23 -27.71 -20.06
C ASP A 17 3.47 -27.63 -19.15
N HIS A 18 3.30 -27.45 -17.84
CA HIS A 18 4.40 -27.25 -16.90
C HIS A 18 4.15 -28.05 -15.62
N SER A 19 4.90 -29.13 -15.44
CA SER A 19 4.56 -30.21 -14.51
C SER A 19 4.51 -29.81 -13.03
N SER A 20 5.24 -28.78 -12.61
CA SER A 20 5.23 -28.29 -11.22
C SER A 20 4.32 -27.08 -11.00
N ALA A 21 4.06 -26.28 -12.05
CA ALA A 21 3.30 -25.06 -11.92
C ALA A 21 1.82 -25.34 -11.60
N VAL A 22 1.18 -24.42 -10.88
CA VAL A 22 -0.22 -24.53 -10.44
C VAL A 22 -1.04 -23.41 -11.04
N VAL A 23 -2.22 -23.74 -11.58
CA VAL A 23 -3.21 -22.79 -12.06
C VAL A 23 -4.38 -22.74 -11.08
N ALA A 24 -4.74 -21.53 -10.68
CA ALA A 24 -5.97 -21.22 -9.95
C ALA A 24 -7.02 -20.66 -10.92
N THR A 25 -8.20 -21.27 -10.96
CA THR A 25 -9.36 -20.78 -11.70
C THR A 25 -10.43 -20.34 -10.72
N ILE A 26 -10.79 -19.05 -10.76
CA ILE A 26 -11.72 -18.43 -9.83
C ILE A 26 -13.09 -18.35 -10.50
N THR A 27 -14.05 -19.10 -9.97
CA THR A 27 -15.41 -19.24 -10.50
C THR A 27 -16.42 -18.41 -9.71
N ALA A 28 -16.13 -18.10 -8.45
CA ALA A 28 -16.95 -17.27 -7.59
C ALA A 28 -17.11 -15.83 -8.10
N PRO A 29 -18.18 -15.13 -7.66
CA PRO A 29 -18.30 -13.69 -7.81
C PRO A 29 -17.32 -12.91 -6.93
N GLU A 30 -16.85 -13.48 -5.80
CA GLU A 30 -15.89 -12.88 -4.87
C GLU A 30 -14.44 -13.01 -5.38
N ARG A 31 -14.15 -12.37 -6.51
CA ARG A 31 -12.89 -12.56 -7.25
C ARG A 31 -11.74 -11.78 -6.64
N TYR A 32 -11.97 -10.59 -6.10
CA TYR A 32 -10.89 -9.73 -5.64
C TYR A 32 -10.26 -10.25 -4.35
N LEU A 33 -11.09 -10.74 -3.42
CA LEU A 33 -10.61 -11.35 -2.17
C LEU A 33 -9.83 -12.63 -2.43
N ALA A 34 -10.34 -13.52 -3.28
CA ALA A 34 -9.64 -14.75 -3.66
C ALA A 34 -8.30 -14.46 -4.35
N ARG A 35 -8.25 -13.45 -5.24
CA ARG A 35 -7.01 -13.04 -5.92
C ARG A 35 -5.97 -12.47 -4.97
N ALA A 36 -6.38 -11.70 -3.97
CA ALA A 36 -5.48 -11.16 -2.95
C ALA A 36 -4.82 -12.31 -2.17
N VAL A 37 -5.62 -13.22 -1.61
CA VAL A 37 -5.11 -14.40 -0.88
C VAL A 37 -4.18 -15.24 -1.75
N LEU A 38 -4.58 -15.56 -2.99
CA LEU A 38 -3.70 -16.29 -3.91
C LEU A 38 -2.36 -15.56 -4.16
N ALA A 39 -2.40 -14.25 -4.35
CA ALA A 39 -1.18 -13.46 -4.55
C ALA A 39 -0.26 -13.42 -3.33
N GLU A 40 -0.77 -13.55 -2.10
CA GLU A 40 0.06 -13.74 -0.90
C GLU A 40 0.92 -15.00 -0.98
N TYR A 41 0.38 -16.07 -1.53
CA TYR A 41 1.08 -17.34 -1.72
C TYR A 41 1.89 -17.42 -3.02
N GLY A 42 2.07 -16.29 -3.71
CA GLY A 42 2.94 -16.17 -4.87
C GLY A 42 2.25 -16.38 -6.23
N PHE A 43 0.93 -16.58 -6.26
CA PHE A 43 0.21 -16.65 -7.53
C PHE A 43 0.21 -15.27 -8.21
N ARG A 44 0.33 -15.27 -9.54
CA ARG A 44 0.26 -14.05 -10.37
C ARG A 44 -0.91 -14.11 -11.35
N PRO A 45 -1.54 -12.97 -11.64
CA PRO A 45 -2.55 -12.88 -12.70
C PRO A 45 -2.03 -13.37 -14.05
N THR A 46 -2.71 -14.34 -14.65
CA THR A 46 -2.51 -14.74 -16.06
C THR A 46 -3.74 -14.44 -16.93
N GLY A 47 -4.86 -14.09 -16.29
CA GLY A 47 -6.09 -13.65 -16.93
C GLY A 47 -7.09 -13.05 -15.93
N ASP A 48 -8.31 -12.81 -16.40
CA ASP A 48 -9.37 -12.18 -15.60
C ASP A 48 -9.86 -13.08 -14.46
N THR A 49 -9.93 -14.39 -14.72
CA THR A 49 -10.38 -15.40 -13.75
C THR A 49 -9.31 -16.45 -13.44
N THR A 50 -8.09 -16.25 -13.93
CA THR A 50 -6.99 -17.22 -13.79
C THR A 50 -5.76 -16.57 -13.18
N MET A 51 -5.14 -17.29 -12.27
CA MET A 51 -3.83 -16.98 -11.73
C MET A 51 -2.93 -18.21 -11.83
N ALA A 52 -1.62 -18.02 -11.95
CA ALA A 52 -0.65 -19.10 -11.98
C ALA A 52 0.41 -18.91 -10.91
N LEU A 53 0.82 -20.00 -10.29
CA LEU A 53 1.96 -20.09 -9.40
C LEU A 53 3.05 -20.90 -10.13
N ALA A 54 4.19 -20.27 -10.30
CA ALA A 54 5.42 -20.90 -10.81
C ALA A 54 6.60 -20.34 -10.01
N ARG A 55 7.49 -21.22 -9.58
CA ARG A 55 8.60 -20.92 -8.68
C ARG A 55 9.86 -21.64 -9.15
N ILE A 56 11.00 -20.99 -8.96
CA ILE A 56 12.30 -21.56 -9.34
C ILE A 56 12.79 -22.65 -8.38
N ASP A 57 12.18 -22.75 -7.20
CA ASP A 57 12.39 -23.84 -6.24
C ASP A 57 11.46 -25.03 -6.42
N HIS A 58 10.56 -24.94 -7.40
CA HIS A 58 9.49 -25.88 -7.64
C HIS A 58 8.53 -26.09 -6.45
N ASP A 59 8.59 -25.38 -5.31
CA ASP A 59 7.76 -25.67 -4.12
C ASP A 59 6.27 -25.24 -4.28
N GLU A 60 5.76 -25.20 -5.52
CA GLU A 60 4.40 -24.77 -5.85
C GLU A 60 3.30 -25.60 -5.17
N PRO A 61 3.37 -26.94 -5.07
CA PRO A 61 2.34 -27.74 -4.38
C PRO A 61 2.17 -27.33 -2.90
N HIS A 62 3.26 -27.14 -2.17
CA HIS A 62 3.22 -26.70 -0.77
C HIS A 62 2.57 -25.32 -0.61
N HIS A 63 2.93 -24.38 -1.48
CA HIS A 63 2.35 -23.04 -1.48
C HIS A 63 0.87 -23.06 -1.93
N ALA A 64 0.50 -23.93 -2.86
CA ALA A 64 -0.89 -24.12 -3.28
C ALA A 64 -1.75 -24.72 -2.16
N ASP A 65 -1.22 -25.67 -1.37
CA ASP A 65 -1.94 -26.23 -0.22
C ASP A 65 -2.18 -25.19 0.88
N LYS A 66 -1.17 -24.35 1.17
CA LYS A 66 -1.33 -23.22 2.10
C LYS A 66 -2.37 -22.22 1.59
N ALA A 67 -2.35 -21.88 0.31
CA ALA A 67 -3.34 -21.00 -0.29
C ALA A 67 -4.76 -21.59 -0.19
N ALA A 68 -4.92 -22.88 -0.50
CA ALA A 68 -6.20 -23.58 -0.38
C ALA A 68 -6.72 -23.56 1.05
N SER A 69 -5.85 -23.77 2.03
CA SER A 69 -6.21 -23.74 3.46
C SER A 69 -6.67 -22.34 3.90
N ALA A 70 -5.92 -21.29 3.54
CA ALA A 70 -6.29 -19.90 3.87
C ALA A 70 -7.62 -19.47 3.24
N LEU A 71 -7.86 -19.85 1.98
CA LEU A 71 -9.12 -19.59 1.29
C LEU A 71 -10.30 -20.31 1.95
N ARG A 72 -10.12 -21.57 2.40
CA ARG A 72 -11.16 -22.32 3.13
C ARG A 72 -11.44 -21.72 4.50
N GLU A 73 -10.43 -21.24 5.22
CA GLU A 73 -10.60 -20.49 6.46
C GLU A 73 -11.39 -19.19 6.25
N GLY A 74 -11.21 -18.54 5.10
CA GLY A 74 -12.01 -17.40 4.64
C GLY A 74 -13.43 -17.75 4.19
N GLY A 75 -13.83 -19.03 4.23
CA GLY A 75 -15.18 -19.50 3.89
C GLY A 75 -15.39 -19.88 2.43
N ALA A 76 -14.35 -19.87 1.58
CA ALA A 76 -14.46 -20.26 0.17
C ALA A 76 -14.48 -21.78 -0.02
N ILE A 77 -15.25 -22.25 -1.00
CA ILE A 77 -15.29 -23.66 -1.40
C ILE A 77 -14.18 -23.91 -2.45
N VAL A 78 -13.05 -24.47 -2.00
CA VAL A 78 -11.86 -24.72 -2.84
C VAL A 78 -11.75 -26.19 -3.27
N GLU A 79 -11.81 -26.43 -4.58
CA GLU A 79 -11.52 -27.72 -5.21
C GLU A 79 -10.02 -27.82 -5.55
N VAL A 80 -9.33 -28.83 -5.01
CA VAL A 80 -7.97 -29.20 -5.40
C VAL A 80 -8.07 -30.42 -6.29
N SER A 81 -7.53 -30.34 -7.51
CA SER A 81 -7.60 -31.47 -8.45
C SER A 81 -6.79 -32.67 -7.93
N ALA A 82 -7.22 -33.89 -8.26
CA ALA A 82 -6.58 -35.11 -7.77
C ALA A 82 -5.07 -35.19 -8.09
N ALA A 83 -4.65 -34.72 -9.27
CA ALA A 83 -3.23 -34.69 -9.65
C ALA A 83 -2.42 -33.72 -8.79
N LEU A 84 -2.97 -32.55 -8.48
CA LEU A 84 -2.32 -31.59 -7.58
C LEU A 84 -2.28 -32.13 -6.14
N GLN A 85 -3.35 -32.81 -5.70
CA GLN A 85 -3.40 -33.43 -4.39
C GLN A 85 -2.31 -34.50 -4.23
N GLU A 86 -2.07 -35.30 -5.26
CA GLU A 86 -0.98 -36.30 -5.28
C GLU A 86 0.40 -35.64 -5.14
N GLU A 87 0.65 -34.52 -5.84
CA GLU A 87 1.89 -33.76 -5.70
C GLU A 87 2.04 -33.12 -4.30
N ILE A 88 0.96 -32.62 -3.70
CA ILE A 88 0.96 -32.08 -2.33
C ILE A 88 1.34 -33.16 -1.30
N GLU A 89 0.84 -34.39 -1.50
CA GLU A 89 1.10 -35.53 -0.62
C GLU A 89 2.45 -36.20 -0.89
N THR A 90 3.07 -35.91 -2.03
CA THR A 90 4.35 -36.51 -2.42
C THR A 90 5.48 -35.93 -1.58
N GLU A 91 6.27 -36.82 -0.95
CA GLU A 91 7.46 -36.43 -0.21
C GLU A 91 8.54 -35.93 -1.18
N TRP A 92 8.87 -34.65 -1.10
CA TRP A 92 9.82 -34.03 -2.01
C TRP A 92 11.24 -34.52 -1.78
N THR A 93 11.89 -34.99 -2.84
CA THR A 93 13.34 -35.12 -2.90
C THR A 93 13.92 -34.01 -3.79
N TYR A 94 14.67 -33.09 -3.20
CA TYR A 94 15.31 -32.00 -3.95
C TYR A 94 16.40 -32.58 -4.87
N GLY A 95 16.10 -32.65 -6.16
CA GLY A 95 17.08 -33.03 -7.19
C GLY A 95 18.26 -32.07 -7.18
N ASN A 96 19.48 -32.60 -7.13
CA ASN A 96 20.73 -31.81 -7.03
C ASN A 96 20.96 -31.07 -5.70
N ALA A 97 20.24 -31.44 -4.63
CA ALA A 97 20.53 -30.88 -3.31
C ALA A 97 21.98 -31.17 -2.86
N PRO A 98 22.68 -30.18 -2.29
CA PRO A 98 23.99 -30.38 -1.68
C PRO A 98 24.00 -31.54 -0.68
N THR A 99 25.09 -32.30 -0.62
CA THR A 99 25.20 -33.49 0.25
C THR A 99 24.96 -33.17 1.74
N HIS A 100 25.20 -31.92 2.15
CA HIS A 100 24.95 -31.49 3.54
C HIS A 100 23.45 -31.23 3.84
N TRP A 101 22.58 -31.13 2.83
CA TRP A 101 21.13 -30.99 3.03
C TRP A 101 20.46 -32.30 3.45
N GLN A 102 21.16 -33.44 3.37
CA GLN A 102 20.67 -34.74 3.86
C GLN A 102 20.44 -34.77 5.38
N TRP A 103 20.96 -33.77 6.10
CA TRP A 103 20.81 -33.63 7.56
C TRP A 103 19.84 -32.52 7.95
N LEU A 104 19.27 -31.81 6.97
CA LEU A 104 18.29 -30.75 7.19
C LEU A 104 16.87 -31.32 7.19
N SER A 105 16.02 -30.71 7.99
CA SER A 105 14.58 -30.94 7.93
C SER A 105 13.97 -30.36 6.65
N PRO A 106 12.81 -30.86 6.19
CA PRO A 106 12.12 -30.29 5.03
C PRO A 106 11.79 -28.80 5.17
N GLU A 107 11.60 -28.31 6.41
CA GLU A 107 11.35 -26.90 6.70
C GLU A 107 12.60 -26.04 6.51
N GLU A 108 13.75 -26.50 7.01
CA GLU A 108 15.05 -25.84 6.80
C GLU A 108 15.42 -25.79 5.32
N ILE A 109 15.12 -26.85 4.55
CA ILE A 109 15.38 -26.83 3.11
C ILE A 109 14.48 -25.79 2.42
N ARG A 110 13.19 -25.71 2.77
CA ARG A 110 12.28 -24.69 2.23
C ARG A 110 12.68 -23.27 2.60
N GLU A 111 13.31 -23.07 3.76
CA GLU A 111 13.86 -21.77 4.13
C GLU A 111 14.98 -21.35 3.16
N HIS A 112 15.91 -22.25 2.87
CA HIS A 112 16.99 -22.00 1.92
C HIS A 112 16.48 -21.77 0.49
N THR A 113 15.57 -22.62 0.00
CA THR A 113 15.04 -22.46 -1.36
C THR A 113 14.11 -21.25 -1.48
N GLY A 114 13.39 -20.92 -0.40
CA GLY A 114 12.58 -19.71 -0.30
C GLY A 114 13.40 -18.42 -0.32
N GLU A 115 14.62 -18.42 0.22
CA GLU A 115 15.57 -17.32 0.05
C GLU A 115 15.96 -17.13 -1.42
N ALA A 116 16.29 -18.22 -2.10
CA ALA A 116 16.63 -18.20 -3.52
C ALA A 116 15.48 -17.64 -4.38
N GLN A 117 14.25 -18.08 -4.13
CA GLN A 117 13.05 -17.55 -4.77
C GLN A 117 12.88 -16.04 -4.51
N ARG A 118 13.11 -15.58 -3.27
CA ARG A 118 13.01 -14.15 -2.93
C ARG A 118 14.00 -13.30 -3.72
N ILE A 119 15.26 -13.75 -3.81
CA ILE A 119 16.30 -13.07 -4.61
C ILE A 119 15.87 -12.99 -6.08
N HIS A 120 15.34 -14.08 -6.63
CA HIS A 120 14.82 -14.11 -8.00
C HIS A 120 13.68 -13.10 -8.20
N ASP A 121 12.71 -13.03 -7.28
CA ASP A 121 11.60 -12.08 -7.34
C ASP A 121 12.06 -10.62 -7.18
N ASP A 122 13.08 -10.37 -6.35
CA ASP A 122 13.67 -9.04 -6.19
C ASP A 122 14.39 -8.57 -7.46
N ILE A 123 15.05 -9.47 -8.18
CA ILE A 123 15.64 -9.18 -9.49
C ILE A 123 14.55 -8.85 -10.51
N LEU A 124 13.51 -9.69 -10.61
CA LEU A 124 12.41 -9.47 -11.56
C LEU A 124 11.63 -8.19 -11.30
N ALA A 125 11.43 -7.84 -10.03
CA ALA A 125 10.75 -6.61 -9.63
C ALA A 125 11.63 -5.35 -9.74
N GLY A 126 12.92 -5.50 -10.09
CA GLY A 126 13.88 -4.40 -10.13
C GLY A 126 14.25 -3.84 -8.75
N ARG A 127 13.94 -4.57 -7.67
CA ARG A 127 14.36 -4.22 -6.29
C ARG A 127 15.83 -4.54 -6.05
N LEU A 128 16.35 -5.55 -6.73
CA LEU A 128 17.77 -5.89 -6.76
C LEU A 128 18.31 -5.67 -8.19
N ILE A 129 19.18 -4.68 -8.35
CA ILE A 129 19.81 -4.36 -9.64
C ILE A 129 21.11 -5.13 -9.74
N ILE A 130 21.19 -6.06 -10.69
CA ILE A 130 22.44 -6.81 -10.97
C ILE A 130 23.35 -5.98 -11.85
N HIS A 131 24.54 -5.67 -11.33
CA HIS A 131 25.54 -4.86 -12.03
C HIS A 131 26.43 -5.73 -12.90
N LEU A 132 26.92 -6.82 -12.34
CA LEU A 132 27.87 -7.73 -12.98
C LEU A 132 27.53 -9.17 -12.62
N HIS A 133 27.84 -10.08 -13.53
CA HIS A 133 27.87 -11.51 -13.27
C HIS A 133 29.16 -12.14 -13.79
N ALA A 134 29.50 -13.31 -13.28
CA ALA A 134 30.57 -14.17 -13.75
C ALA A 134 30.18 -15.63 -13.54
N HIS A 135 30.99 -16.53 -14.08
CA HIS A 135 30.89 -17.96 -13.79
C HIS A 135 32.18 -18.36 -13.07
N ASP A 136 32.07 -18.86 -11.83
CA ASP A 136 33.23 -19.15 -10.97
C ASP A 136 33.92 -20.49 -11.30
N GLY A 137 33.33 -21.26 -12.21
CA GLY A 137 33.77 -22.58 -12.64
C GLY A 137 32.81 -23.69 -12.22
N TRP A 138 31.91 -23.40 -11.27
CA TRP A 138 30.89 -24.31 -10.78
C TRP A 138 29.48 -23.76 -10.96
N THR A 139 29.30 -22.46 -10.74
CA THR A 139 27.98 -21.80 -10.84
C THR A 139 28.12 -20.34 -11.26
N THR A 140 26.98 -19.73 -11.58
CA THR A 140 26.89 -18.28 -11.74
C THR A 140 27.06 -17.59 -10.39
N VAL A 141 27.86 -16.53 -10.41
CA VAL A 141 28.02 -15.58 -9.32
C VAL A 141 27.70 -14.18 -9.83
N ALA A 142 27.15 -13.34 -8.98
CA ALA A 142 26.77 -11.99 -9.37
C ALA A 142 27.02 -10.97 -8.26
N VAL A 143 27.09 -9.70 -8.63
CA VAL A 143 27.05 -8.59 -7.69
C VAL A 143 25.91 -7.67 -8.06
N GLY A 144 25.11 -7.32 -7.05
CA GLY A 144 23.98 -6.43 -7.22
C GLY A 144 23.79 -5.49 -6.04
N THR A 145 22.94 -4.49 -6.22
CA THR A 145 22.57 -3.53 -5.18
C THR A 145 21.07 -3.46 -5.05
N TYR A 146 20.58 -3.58 -3.82
CA TYR A 146 19.18 -3.33 -3.52
C TYR A 146 18.87 -1.83 -3.64
N VAL A 147 17.74 -1.48 -4.22
CA VAL A 147 17.30 -0.09 -4.36
C VAL A 147 17.19 0.57 -2.97
N GLY A 148 18.05 1.55 -2.70
CA GLY A 148 18.13 2.23 -1.41
C GLY A 148 18.75 1.41 -0.27
N GLY A 149 19.41 0.29 -0.59
CA GLY A 149 19.90 -0.68 0.39
C GLY A 149 21.37 -1.06 0.22
N LYS A 150 21.73 -2.23 0.78
CA LYS A 150 23.07 -2.82 0.72
C LYS A 150 23.40 -3.34 -0.68
N SER A 151 24.69 -3.50 -0.94
CA SER A 151 25.18 -4.25 -2.11
C SER A 151 25.58 -5.65 -1.68
N VAL A 152 25.35 -6.65 -2.52
CA VAL A 152 25.52 -8.06 -2.17
C VAL A 152 26.26 -8.81 -3.27
N HIS A 153 27.04 -9.82 -2.87
CA HIS A 153 27.50 -10.89 -3.77
C HIS A 153 26.53 -12.05 -3.68
N LEU A 154 26.13 -12.56 -4.84
CA LEU A 154 25.26 -13.71 -4.99
C LEU A 154 26.08 -14.91 -5.45
N HIS A 155 25.80 -16.08 -4.88
CA HIS A 155 26.37 -17.36 -5.27
C HIS A 155 25.26 -18.36 -5.56
N GLY A 156 25.36 -19.07 -6.69
CA GLY A 156 24.41 -20.13 -7.04
C GLY A 156 23.39 -19.72 -8.11
N GLU A 157 22.71 -20.75 -8.62
CA GLU A 157 21.65 -20.68 -9.62
C GLU A 157 20.37 -21.32 -9.09
N ASP A 158 19.24 -20.93 -9.64
CA ASP A 158 17.92 -21.46 -9.30
C ASP A 158 17.69 -21.50 -7.77
N HIS A 159 17.20 -22.62 -7.25
CA HIS A 159 16.92 -22.85 -5.83
C HIS A 159 18.17 -22.87 -4.92
N LEU A 160 19.37 -22.76 -5.47
CA LEU A 160 20.64 -22.72 -4.74
C LEU A 160 21.22 -21.30 -4.63
N ARG A 161 20.53 -20.29 -5.17
CA ARG A 161 20.99 -18.90 -5.11
C ARG A 161 20.93 -18.35 -3.68
N THR A 162 22.03 -17.79 -3.21
CA THR A 162 22.17 -17.25 -1.85
C THR A 162 22.97 -15.93 -1.84
N GLU A 163 22.79 -15.12 -0.81
CA GLU A 163 23.65 -13.96 -0.53
C GLU A 163 24.93 -14.41 0.21
N GLU A 164 26.09 -14.27 -0.42
CA GLU A 164 27.36 -14.71 0.16
C GLU A 164 28.02 -13.61 1.00
N THR A 165 27.96 -12.35 0.56
CA THR A 165 28.66 -11.25 1.22
C THR A 165 27.92 -9.93 1.06
N ASP A 166 27.79 -9.20 2.17
CA ASP A 166 27.18 -7.88 2.26
C ASP A 166 28.22 -6.76 2.21
N TYR A 167 27.87 -5.68 1.53
CA TYR A 167 28.72 -4.50 1.35
C TYR A 167 27.95 -3.22 1.66
N SER A 168 28.65 -2.28 2.27
CA SER A 168 28.12 -0.97 2.63
C SER A 168 27.97 -0.02 1.43
N SER A 169 28.65 -0.31 0.32
CA SER A 169 28.60 0.50 -0.90
C SER A 169 28.75 -0.34 -2.17
N GLU A 170 28.12 0.13 -3.25
CA GLU A 170 28.22 -0.48 -4.58
C GLU A 170 29.67 -0.51 -5.08
N ALA A 171 30.40 0.59 -4.91
CA ALA A 171 31.77 0.71 -5.38
C ALA A 171 32.70 -0.33 -4.74
N GLU A 172 32.52 -0.60 -3.45
CA GLU A 172 33.26 -1.64 -2.73
C GLU A 172 32.91 -3.04 -3.25
N ALA A 173 31.60 -3.34 -3.37
CA ALA A 173 31.12 -4.63 -3.85
C ALA A 173 31.63 -4.94 -5.26
N VAL A 174 31.54 -3.97 -6.17
CA VAL A 174 31.98 -4.11 -7.57
C VAL A 174 33.50 -4.27 -7.67
N ALA A 175 34.27 -3.49 -6.91
CA ALA A 175 35.72 -3.61 -6.89
C ALA A 175 36.17 -4.98 -6.35
N ASP A 176 35.50 -5.48 -5.32
CA ASP A 176 35.74 -6.80 -4.74
C ASP A 176 35.44 -7.92 -5.76
N PHE A 177 34.29 -7.81 -6.44
CA PHE A 177 33.86 -8.76 -7.47
C PHE A 177 34.86 -8.87 -8.63
N HIS A 178 35.31 -7.72 -9.15
CA HIS A 178 36.35 -7.68 -10.18
C HIS A 178 37.66 -8.31 -9.71
N ARG A 179 38.05 -8.14 -8.44
CA ARG A 179 39.25 -8.74 -7.88
C ARG A 179 39.15 -10.27 -7.82
N ARG A 180 37.98 -10.82 -7.48
CA ARG A 180 37.77 -12.28 -7.37
C ARG A 180 37.65 -12.97 -8.72
N HIS A 181 36.90 -12.40 -9.67
CA HIS A 181 36.53 -13.10 -10.91
C HIS A 181 37.25 -12.59 -12.17
N THR A 182 37.95 -11.46 -12.08
CA THR A 182 38.83 -10.88 -13.10
C THR A 182 38.26 -10.92 -14.53
N VAL A 183 38.69 -11.88 -15.36
CA VAL A 183 38.37 -11.96 -16.81
C VAL A 183 37.01 -12.58 -17.12
N ALA A 184 36.38 -13.25 -16.14
CA ALA A 184 35.08 -13.90 -16.33
C ALA A 184 33.88 -12.93 -16.16
N VAL A 185 34.16 -11.68 -15.78
CA VAL A 185 33.13 -10.68 -15.45
C VAL A 185 32.45 -10.14 -16.70
N ARG A 186 31.12 -10.13 -16.68
CA ARG A 186 30.23 -9.58 -17.71
C ARG A 186 29.26 -8.59 -17.07
N PRO A 187 28.87 -7.52 -17.78
CA PRO A 187 27.89 -6.56 -17.27
C PRO A 187 26.47 -7.13 -17.28
N GLY A 188 25.64 -6.64 -16.36
CA GLY A 188 24.22 -6.97 -16.23
C GLY A 188 23.96 -8.33 -15.60
N PRO A 189 22.68 -8.78 -15.58
CA PRO A 189 22.30 -10.09 -15.06
C PRO A 189 22.85 -11.22 -15.94
N ALA A 190 23.03 -12.40 -15.33
CA ALA A 190 23.35 -13.61 -16.07
C ALA A 190 22.19 -14.02 -16.99
N PRO A 191 22.48 -14.77 -18.08
CA PRO A 191 21.42 -15.40 -18.87
C PRO A 191 20.51 -16.27 -17.99
N LEU A 192 19.20 -16.20 -18.23
CA LEU A 192 18.22 -16.99 -17.50
C LEU A 192 18.48 -18.49 -17.68
N THR A 193 18.39 -19.23 -16.58
CA THR A 193 18.39 -20.70 -16.59
C THR A 193 17.15 -21.24 -17.29
N ASP A 194 17.12 -22.56 -17.55
CA ASP A 194 15.94 -23.19 -18.12
C ASP A 194 14.74 -23.12 -17.16
N ILE A 195 14.98 -23.31 -15.86
CA ILE A 195 13.95 -23.20 -14.81
C ILE A 195 13.38 -21.78 -14.72
N GLU A 196 14.24 -20.76 -14.72
CA GLU A 196 13.80 -19.35 -14.70
C GLU A 196 13.01 -18.99 -15.95
N ARG A 197 13.39 -19.53 -17.11
CA ARG A 197 12.69 -19.29 -18.38
C ARG A 197 11.32 -19.96 -18.39
N ASP A 198 11.23 -21.20 -17.90
CA ASP A 198 9.96 -21.93 -17.79
C ASP A 198 9.03 -21.23 -16.80
N THR A 199 9.56 -20.73 -15.68
CA THR A 199 8.81 -19.94 -14.69
C THR A 199 8.23 -18.67 -15.33
N LEU A 200 9.03 -17.91 -16.07
CA LEU A 200 8.55 -16.70 -16.75
C LEU A 200 7.54 -16.99 -17.87
N ALA A 201 7.70 -18.12 -18.57
CA ALA A 201 6.78 -18.56 -19.61
C ALA A 201 5.38 -18.84 -19.04
N VAL A 202 5.30 -19.53 -17.91
CA VAL A 202 4.02 -19.77 -17.19
C VAL A 202 3.36 -18.46 -16.79
N LEU A 203 4.15 -17.51 -16.28
CA LEU A 203 3.64 -16.25 -15.73
C LEU A 203 3.31 -15.19 -16.81
N GLY A 204 3.61 -15.46 -18.08
CA GLY A 204 3.39 -14.51 -19.19
C GLY A 204 4.21 -13.22 -19.07
N ALA A 205 5.27 -13.22 -18.26
CA ALA A 205 6.05 -12.04 -17.93
C ALA A 205 7.23 -11.88 -18.92
N ALA A 206 7.18 -10.84 -19.77
CA ALA A 206 8.35 -10.45 -20.55
C ALA A 206 9.37 -9.71 -19.66
N PRO A 207 10.68 -9.94 -19.81
CA PRO A 207 11.70 -9.21 -19.06
C PRO A 207 11.66 -7.72 -19.44
N SER A 208 11.38 -6.87 -18.45
CA SER A 208 11.32 -5.41 -18.64
C SER A 208 12.73 -4.85 -18.78
N SER A 209 13.10 -4.38 -19.97
CA SER A 209 14.27 -3.51 -20.13
C SER A 209 13.89 -2.07 -19.76
N PRO A 210 14.73 -1.33 -19.00
CA PRO A 210 14.40 0.02 -18.56
C PRO A 210 14.38 1.00 -19.74
N THR A 211 13.24 1.68 -19.93
CA THR A 211 13.11 2.83 -20.85
C THR A 211 13.40 4.13 -20.08
N PRO A 212 14.28 5.02 -20.55
CA PRO A 212 14.51 6.31 -19.90
C PRO A 212 13.28 7.23 -20.01
N PRO A 213 12.94 8.01 -18.95
CA PRO A 213 11.79 8.90 -18.98
C PRO A 213 12.01 10.09 -19.93
N ALA A 214 11.00 10.36 -20.77
CA ALA A 214 10.93 11.57 -21.58
C ALA A 214 10.51 12.77 -20.72
N ALA A 215 11.22 13.89 -20.89
CA ALA A 215 10.95 15.14 -20.19
C ALA A 215 9.61 15.76 -20.61
N PRO A 216 8.81 16.33 -19.68
CA PRO A 216 7.57 17.00 -20.03
C PRO A 216 7.83 18.40 -20.59
N SER A 217 7.04 18.77 -21.61
CA SER A 217 6.95 20.13 -22.15
C SER A 217 5.74 20.83 -21.53
N SER A 218 5.93 22.01 -20.92
CA SER A 218 4.83 22.84 -20.39
C SER A 218 4.01 23.50 -21.51
N PRO A 219 2.67 23.57 -21.39
CA PRO A 219 1.87 24.58 -22.06
C PRO A 219 1.66 25.81 -21.17
N ALA A 220 1.51 26.95 -21.85
CA ALA A 220 1.31 28.29 -21.31
C ALA A 220 -0.11 28.48 -20.74
N ALA A 221 -0.20 29.43 -19.80
CA ALA A 221 -1.37 29.79 -19.01
C ALA A 221 -2.47 30.48 -19.81
N GLU A 222 -3.72 30.06 -19.58
CA GLU A 222 -4.91 30.90 -19.73
C GLU A 222 -5.68 30.89 -18.39
N GLU A 223 -6.08 32.08 -17.95
CA GLU A 223 -6.77 32.34 -16.68
C GLU A 223 -8.23 31.88 -16.76
N THR A 224 -8.54 30.77 -16.10
CA THR A 224 -9.92 30.37 -15.74
C THR A 224 -9.93 29.83 -14.32
N SER A 225 -10.90 30.22 -13.51
CA SER A 225 -11.15 29.66 -12.18
C SER A 225 -11.10 28.12 -12.24
N GLN A 226 -10.15 27.52 -11.54
CA GLN A 226 -9.96 26.07 -11.57
C GLN A 226 -10.93 25.40 -10.60
N LEU A 227 -11.70 24.42 -11.12
CA LEU A 227 -12.35 23.42 -10.31
C LEU A 227 -11.26 22.49 -9.79
N VAL A 228 -11.01 22.51 -8.49
CA VAL A 228 -10.02 21.67 -7.82
C VAL A 228 -10.79 20.56 -7.08
N PRO A 229 -10.40 19.29 -7.21
CA PRO A 229 -11.00 18.21 -6.44
C PRO A 229 -10.88 18.48 -4.94
N VAL A 230 -11.92 18.12 -4.19
CA VAL A 230 -12.00 18.40 -2.74
C VAL A 230 -10.84 17.77 -1.95
N TYR A 231 -10.35 16.60 -2.37
CA TYR A 231 -9.23 15.92 -1.72
C TYR A 231 -7.89 16.66 -1.83
N ALA A 232 -7.77 17.63 -2.72
CA ALA A 232 -6.59 18.47 -2.89
C ALA A 232 -6.70 19.82 -2.14
N ASN A 233 -7.84 20.10 -1.50
CA ASN A 233 -8.00 21.28 -0.66
C ASN A 233 -7.14 21.18 0.61
N GLY A 234 -6.88 22.34 1.22
CA GLY A 234 -6.37 22.38 2.59
C GLY A 234 -7.43 21.92 3.62
N PRO A 235 -7.04 21.76 4.90
CA PRO A 235 -7.91 21.23 5.94
C PRO A 235 -9.21 22.01 6.13
N GLY A 236 -9.20 23.33 5.93
CA GLY A 236 -10.36 24.19 6.22
C GLY A 236 -10.55 24.44 7.72
N ASP A 237 -11.75 24.84 8.13
CA ASP A 237 -12.09 25.19 9.52
C ASP A 237 -12.89 24.06 10.21
N HIS A 238 -12.17 23.18 10.89
CA HIS A 238 -12.75 22.06 11.64
C HIS A 238 -13.58 22.49 12.86
N GLU A 239 -13.31 23.66 13.43
CA GLU A 239 -14.09 24.19 14.56
C GLU A 239 -15.46 24.67 14.10
N ALA A 240 -15.49 25.36 12.97
CA ALA A 240 -16.74 25.73 12.31
C ALA A 240 -17.53 24.50 11.90
N LEU A 241 -16.88 23.47 11.35
CA LEU A 241 -17.52 22.18 11.02
C LEU A 241 -18.17 21.53 12.25
N LEU A 242 -17.44 21.43 13.37
CA LEU A 242 -17.97 20.84 14.59
C LEU A 242 -19.15 21.65 15.16
N THR A 243 -19.07 22.98 15.07
CA THR A 243 -20.15 23.87 15.52
C THR A 243 -21.41 23.69 14.67
N ASP A 244 -21.26 23.61 13.35
CA ASP A 244 -22.34 23.37 12.41
C ASP A 244 -22.98 21.98 12.61
N PHE A 245 -22.15 20.97 12.89
CA PHE A 245 -22.61 19.62 13.21
C PHE A 245 -23.58 19.60 14.39
N PHE A 246 -23.23 20.23 15.52
CA PHE A 246 -24.15 20.32 16.67
C PHE A 246 -25.38 21.19 16.42
N ALA A 247 -25.28 22.19 15.54
CA ALA A 247 -26.43 23.04 15.21
C ALA A 247 -27.47 22.30 14.37
N THR A 248 -27.03 21.32 13.58
CA THR A 248 -27.88 20.60 12.62
C THR A 248 -28.37 19.24 13.15
N ASN A 249 -27.63 18.62 14.08
CA ASN A 249 -27.89 17.27 14.58
C ASN A 249 -28.27 17.32 16.07
N GLY A 250 -29.58 17.41 16.35
CA GLY A 250 -30.12 17.63 17.70
C GLY A 250 -30.04 16.40 18.61
N GLU A 251 -29.80 15.23 18.03
CA GLU A 251 -29.58 13.94 18.68
C GLU A 251 -28.15 13.78 19.24
N TRP A 252 -27.28 14.77 19.07
CA TRP A 252 -25.92 14.77 19.61
C TRP A 252 -25.75 15.74 20.77
N GLU A 253 -25.24 15.22 21.88
CA GLU A 253 -24.89 16.03 23.05
C GLU A 253 -23.40 16.37 23.06
N LYS A 254 -23.12 17.66 23.31
CA LYS A 254 -21.76 18.17 23.48
C LYS A 254 -21.31 18.01 24.93
N TRP A 255 -20.20 17.30 25.13
CA TRP A 255 -19.49 17.23 26.39
C TRP A 255 -18.05 17.75 26.22
N ARG A 256 -17.65 18.70 27.07
CA ARG A 256 -16.29 19.27 27.06
C ARG A 256 -15.62 19.01 28.41
N PRO A 257 -14.92 17.87 28.58
CA PRO A 257 -14.23 17.57 29.83
C PRO A 257 -13.05 18.50 30.10
N HIS A 258 -12.36 18.88 29.02
CA HIS A 258 -11.14 19.67 29.02
C HIS A 258 -11.22 20.68 27.87
N ASP A 259 -10.52 21.81 27.99
CA ASP A 259 -10.54 22.84 26.94
C ASP A 259 -9.97 22.32 25.61
N GLU A 260 -9.06 21.34 25.67
CA GLU A 260 -8.33 20.77 24.54
C GLU A 260 -9.14 19.75 23.72
N THR A 261 -10.22 19.16 24.26
CA THR A 261 -10.99 18.11 23.57
C THR A 261 -12.50 18.31 23.73
N THR A 262 -13.22 18.26 22.61
CA THR A 262 -14.68 18.14 22.61
C THR A 262 -15.08 16.70 22.32
N ILE A 263 -16.03 16.18 23.09
CA ILE A 263 -16.67 14.89 22.85
C ILE A 263 -18.12 15.16 22.45
N ALA A 264 -18.53 14.63 21.30
CA ALA A 264 -19.92 14.53 20.88
C ALA A 264 -20.39 13.10 21.13
N SER A 265 -21.48 12.94 21.88
CA SER A 265 -22.11 11.64 22.11
C SER A 265 -23.50 11.65 21.49
N HIS A 266 -23.81 10.64 20.69
CA HIS A 266 -25.17 10.44 20.18
C HIS A 266 -26.12 10.04 21.33
N GLU A 267 -27.42 10.35 21.23
CA GLU A 267 -28.43 10.10 22.27
C GLU A 267 -28.54 8.61 22.68
N SER A 268 -28.20 7.71 21.76
CA SER A 268 -28.15 6.26 22.01
C SER A 268 -26.98 5.84 22.91
N LEU A 269 -26.01 6.73 23.13
CA LEU A 269 -24.73 6.51 23.83
C LEU A 269 -23.88 5.39 23.23
N THR A 270 -24.17 4.99 22.00
CA THR A 270 -23.47 3.93 21.26
C THR A 270 -22.64 4.47 20.11
N LEU A 271 -22.61 5.79 19.91
CA LEU A 271 -21.78 6.45 18.91
C LEU A 271 -21.15 7.69 19.53
N ARG A 272 -19.83 7.86 19.32
CA ARG A 272 -19.04 8.94 19.91
C ARG A 272 -18.07 9.50 18.89
N VAL A 273 -17.96 10.83 18.87
CA VAL A 273 -16.97 11.60 18.11
C VAL A 273 -16.15 12.41 19.10
N GLU A 274 -14.84 12.36 18.99
CA GLU A 274 -13.90 13.16 19.75
C GLU A 274 -13.13 14.05 18.78
N PHE A 275 -13.02 15.32 19.13
CA PHE A 275 -12.26 16.30 18.39
C PHE A 275 -11.21 16.95 19.29
N LEU A 276 -9.95 16.81 18.91
CA LEU A 276 -8.79 17.42 19.56
C LEU A 276 -8.49 18.76 18.89
N HIS A 277 -8.76 19.85 19.60
CA HIS A 277 -8.74 21.22 19.06
C HIS A 277 -7.33 21.69 18.64
N GLU A 278 -6.29 21.24 19.35
CA GLU A 278 -4.90 21.65 19.12
C GLU A 278 -4.04 20.50 18.55
N ALA A 279 -4.66 19.59 17.80
CA ALA A 279 -3.96 18.46 17.19
C ALA A 279 -2.83 18.92 16.26
N THR A 280 -1.63 18.36 16.46
CA THR A 280 -0.44 18.69 15.66
C THR A 280 -0.19 17.65 14.56
N HIS A 281 0.81 17.91 13.72
CA HIS A 281 1.17 17.00 12.64
C HIS A 281 1.65 15.65 13.22
N GLY A 282 0.90 14.58 12.91
CA GLY A 282 1.13 13.22 13.42
C GLY A 282 0.08 12.77 14.45
N ASP A 283 -0.70 13.70 14.99
CA ASP A 283 -1.83 13.37 15.86
C ASP A 283 -3.07 12.97 15.04
N SER A 284 -4.00 12.26 15.69
CA SER A 284 -5.37 12.12 15.21
C SER A 284 -6.21 13.26 15.75
N ALA A 285 -6.68 14.15 14.88
CA ALA A 285 -7.54 15.26 15.27
C ALA A 285 -8.97 14.80 15.57
N TRP A 286 -9.42 13.78 14.85
CA TRP A 286 -10.74 13.19 15.03
C TRP A 286 -10.61 11.73 15.43
N THR A 287 -11.42 11.31 16.40
CA THR A 287 -11.63 9.90 16.72
C THR A 287 -13.12 9.62 16.76
N ILE A 288 -13.57 8.59 16.05
CA ILE A 288 -14.97 8.20 15.96
C ILE A 288 -15.07 6.73 16.35
N ALA A 289 -16.06 6.36 17.15
CA ALA A 289 -16.27 4.98 17.55
C ALA A 289 -17.74 4.66 17.74
N ALA A 290 -18.13 3.47 17.26
CA ALA A 290 -19.43 2.87 17.52
C ALA A 290 -19.30 1.67 18.47
N TYR A 291 -20.34 1.46 19.26
CA TYR A 291 -20.39 0.43 20.30
C TYR A 291 -21.68 -0.36 20.21
N GLU A 292 -21.64 -1.63 20.61
CA GLU A 292 -22.80 -2.52 20.60
C GLU A 292 -23.90 -2.03 21.58
N SER A 293 -23.47 -1.49 22.71
CA SER A 293 -24.34 -0.88 23.72
C SER A 293 -23.54 0.22 24.45
N PRO A 294 -24.18 1.07 25.28
CA PRO A 294 -23.48 2.14 25.99
C PRO A 294 -22.32 1.68 26.90
N VAL A 295 -22.29 0.38 27.23
CA VAL A 295 -21.23 -0.27 28.02
C VAL A 295 -20.66 -1.51 27.30
N GLY A 296 -20.98 -1.67 26.01
CA GLY A 296 -20.63 -2.84 25.21
C GLY A 296 -19.28 -2.70 24.52
N GLU A 297 -18.93 -3.73 23.75
CA GLU A 297 -17.70 -3.72 22.97
C GLU A 297 -17.78 -2.72 21.80
N ARG A 298 -16.61 -2.26 21.36
CA ARG A 298 -16.46 -1.36 20.22
C ARG A 298 -16.65 -2.15 18.92
N LEU A 299 -17.66 -1.77 18.14
CA LEU A 299 -17.98 -2.39 16.85
C LEU A 299 -16.96 -2.00 15.79
N TRP A 300 -16.73 -0.70 15.66
CA TRP A 300 -15.77 -0.13 14.75
C TRP A 300 -15.25 1.21 15.27
N HIS A 301 -14.12 1.66 14.72
CA HIS A 301 -13.61 3.01 14.96
C HIS A 301 -12.95 3.58 13.72
N ALA A 302 -12.84 4.91 13.70
CA ALA A 302 -12.09 5.66 12.71
C ALA A 302 -11.28 6.76 13.38
N THR A 303 -10.16 7.13 12.77
CA THR A 303 -9.40 8.33 13.11
C THR A 303 -9.12 9.15 11.86
N ALA A 304 -8.99 10.47 12.01
CA ALA A 304 -8.61 11.35 10.91
C ALA A 304 -7.53 12.35 11.34
N THR A 305 -6.59 12.62 10.44
CA THR A 305 -5.52 13.60 10.69
C THR A 305 -6.06 15.03 10.65
N PRO A 306 -5.40 16.01 11.32
CA PRO A 306 -5.81 17.42 11.31
C PRO A 306 -5.78 18.08 9.93
N ALA A 307 -5.10 17.47 8.96
CA ALA A 307 -4.99 17.98 7.60
C ALA A 307 -6.14 17.53 6.68
N THR A 308 -7.06 16.67 7.16
CA THR A 308 -8.17 16.13 6.37
C THR A 308 -9.11 17.24 5.94
N PRO A 309 -9.44 17.42 4.64
CA PRO A 309 -10.35 18.48 4.20
C PRO A 309 -11.70 18.44 4.92
N VAL A 310 -12.20 19.59 5.35
CA VAL A 310 -13.49 19.71 6.06
C VAL A 310 -14.67 19.14 5.28
N GLU A 311 -14.66 19.17 3.95
CA GLU A 311 -15.73 18.59 3.13
C GLU A 311 -15.74 17.05 3.23
N ILE A 312 -14.56 16.42 3.22
CA ILE A 312 -14.41 14.96 3.42
C ILE A 312 -14.84 14.60 4.85
N MET A 313 -14.41 15.36 5.85
CA MET A 313 -14.86 15.15 7.23
C MET A 313 -16.36 15.39 7.41
N ARG A 314 -16.95 16.35 6.70
CA ARG A 314 -18.40 16.60 6.71
C ARG A 314 -19.16 15.41 6.14
N ALA A 315 -18.70 14.83 5.04
CA ALA A 315 -19.30 13.62 4.48
C ALA A 315 -19.28 12.48 5.50
N LEU A 316 -18.15 12.27 6.17
CA LEU A 316 -18.01 11.28 7.24
C LEU A 316 -18.98 11.56 8.40
N LEU A 317 -19.04 12.78 8.93
CA LEU A 317 -19.93 13.12 10.04
C LEU A 317 -21.42 13.00 9.67
N ASN A 318 -21.80 13.38 8.44
CA ASN A 318 -23.18 13.25 7.96
C ASN A 318 -23.61 11.78 7.83
N SER A 319 -22.70 10.90 7.44
CA SER A 319 -22.99 9.46 7.35
C SER A 319 -23.34 8.83 8.70
N LEU A 320 -22.87 9.43 9.81
CA LEU A 320 -23.14 8.95 11.17
C LEU A 320 -24.61 9.08 11.57
N SER A 321 -25.36 10.00 10.95
CA SER A 321 -26.79 10.21 11.24
C SER A 321 -27.71 9.20 10.51
N THR A 322 -27.15 8.15 9.91
CA THR A 322 -27.90 7.07 9.24
C THR A 322 -28.02 5.84 10.14
N GLU A 323 -29.10 5.06 10.02
CA GLU A 323 -29.30 3.84 10.83
C GLU A 323 -28.20 2.78 10.61
N ASP A 324 -27.53 2.81 9.45
CA ASP A 324 -26.45 1.89 9.07
C ASP A 324 -25.10 2.22 9.74
N SER A 325 -24.99 3.35 10.43
CA SER A 325 -23.72 3.86 11.00
C SER A 325 -23.21 3.04 12.20
N TRP A 326 -24.06 2.25 12.84
CA TRP A 326 -23.66 1.36 13.94
C TRP A 326 -22.87 0.14 13.47
N GLY A 327 -23.00 -0.25 12.19
CA GLY A 327 -22.34 -1.40 11.61
C GLY A 327 -23.03 -2.73 11.93
N GLN A 328 -22.56 -3.80 11.28
CA GLN A 328 -22.94 -5.17 11.62
C GLN A 328 -22.22 -5.59 12.91
N GLY A 329 -22.86 -6.43 13.73
CA GLY A 329 -22.29 -6.90 15.00
C GLY A 329 -20.89 -7.54 14.84
N PRO A 330 -20.11 -7.63 15.93
CA PRO A 330 -18.72 -8.07 15.86
C PRO A 330 -18.61 -9.50 15.30
N GLY A 331 -17.67 -9.71 14.37
CA GLY A 331 -17.28 -11.03 13.88
C GLY A 331 -17.82 -11.47 12.50
N ALA A 332 -18.59 -10.64 11.80
CA ALA A 332 -18.94 -10.93 10.40
C ALA A 332 -17.79 -10.49 9.47
N PRO A 333 -17.16 -11.41 8.70
CA PRO A 333 -16.07 -11.03 7.80
C PRO A 333 -16.56 -10.04 6.74
N VAL A 334 -15.70 -9.09 6.37
CA VAL A 334 -15.95 -8.17 5.24
C VAL A 334 -16.07 -9.00 3.98
N LYS A 335 -17.17 -8.82 3.25
CA LYS A 335 -17.43 -9.53 2.00
C LYS A 335 -17.09 -8.64 0.80
N GLU A 336 -16.98 -9.25 -0.38
CA GLU A 336 -16.77 -8.48 -1.61
C GLU A 336 -17.97 -7.57 -1.94
N GLU A 337 -19.18 -7.91 -1.48
CA GLU A 337 -20.35 -7.02 -1.59
C GLU A 337 -20.16 -5.72 -0.81
N ASP A 338 -19.54 -5.78 0.37
CA ASP A 338 -19.22 -4.60 1.19
C ASP A 338 -18.12 -3.77 0.52
N LEU A 339 -17.10 -4.44 -0.02
CA LEU A 339 -16.02 -3.80 -0.77
C LEU A 339 -16.55 -3.06 -2.00
N ALA A 340 -17.33 -3.75 -2.84
CA ALA A 340 -17.94 -3.19 -4.03
C ALA A 340 -18.91 -2.06 -3.68
N HIS A 341 -19.67 -2.18 -2.59
CA HIS A 341 -20.53 -1.11 -2.13
C HIS A 341 -19.72 0.14 -1.74
N ALA A 342 -18.67 -0.03 -0.94
CA ALA A 342 -17.80 1.04 -0.48
C ALA A 342 -17.03 1.73 -1.62
N SER A 343 -16.50 0.96 -2.60
CA SER A 343 -15.68 1.48 -3.70
C SER A 343 -16.47 1.99 -4.90
N ARG A 344 -17.77 1.66 -5.00
CA ARG A 344 -18.61 1.96 -6.17
C ARG A 344 -18.48 3.39 -6.70
N PRO A 345 -18.48 4.47 -5.89
CA PRO A 345 -18.36 5.83 -6.42
C PRO A 345 -17.02 6.09 -7.13
N LEU A 346 -15.94 5.43 -6.70
CA LEU A 346 -14.62 5.52 -7.32
C LEU A 346 -14.60 4.77 -8.65
N GLU A 347 -15.21 3.59 -8.69
CA GLU A 347 -15.32 2.78 -9.91
C GLU A 347 -16.21 3.44 -10.96
N ASP A 348 -17.34 4.01 -10.54
CA ASP A 348 -18.27 4.75 -11.42
C ASP A 348 -17.59 5.99 -12.06
N THR A 349 -16.56 6.55 -11.42
CA THR A 349 -15.74 7.64 -11.95
C THR A 349 -14.46 7.18 -12.64
N GLY A 350 -14.28 5.87 -12.81
CA GLY A 350 -13.17 5.28 -13.56
C GLY A 350 -11.83 5.28 -12.83
N TRP A 351 -11.82 5.33 -11.50
CA TRP A 351 -10.58 5.22 -10.73
C TRP A 351 -9.98 3.82 -10.91
N PRO A 352 -8.70 3.71 -11.34
CA PRO A 352 -8.06 2.42 -11.53
C PRO A 352 -7.98 1.63 -10.22
N LEU A 353 -8.48 0.39 -10.28
CA LEU A 353 -8.34 -0.63 -9.25
C LEU A 353 -7.00 -1.36 -9.41
N LYS A 354 -6.23 -1.43 -8.34
CA LYS A 354 -5.02 -2.23 -8.22
C LYS A 354 -5.20 -3.26 -7.11
N VAL A 355 -5.13 -4.54 -7.50
CA VAL A 355 -5.23 -5.67 -6.57
C VAL A 355 -3.82 -6.22 -6.35
N GLY A 356 -3.29 -6.03 -5.15
CA GLY A 356 -2.06 -6.66 -4.67
C GLY A 356 -2.32 -7.93 -3.86
N SER A 357 -1.26 -8.51 -3.27
CA SER A 357 -1.34 -9.69 -2.41
C SER A 357 -2.01 -9.46 -1.07
N ARG A 358 -1.98 -8.23 -0.57
CA ARG A 358 -2.57 -7.84 0.72
C ARG A 358 -3.48 -6.62 0.61
N LEU A 359 -3.22 -5.77 -0.38
CA LEU A 359 -3.82 -4.46 -0.49
C LEU A 359 -4.67 -4.40 -1.75
N ILE A 360 -5.91 -3.95 -1.59
CA ILE A 360 -6.79 -3.55 -2.67
C ILE A 360 -6.82 -2.03 -2.66
N GLU A 361 -6.45 -1.39 -3.76
CA GLU A 361 -6.26 0.07 -3.81
C GLU A 361 -6.92 0.68 -5.04
N TRP A 362 -7.72 1.73 -4.82
CA TRP A 362 -8.23 2.62 -5.86
C TRP A 362 -7.46 3.94 -5.75
N THR A 363 -6.93 4.44 -6.86
CA THR A 363 -6.16 5.68 -6.90
C THR A 363 -6.75 6.66 -7.89
N ALA A 364 -6.73 7.94 -7.55
CA ALA A 364 -7.20 9.00 -8.44
C ALA A 364 -6.41 8.97 -9.77
N PRO A 365 -7.07 9.08 -10.94
CA PRO A 365 -6.38 9.10 -12.22
C PRO A 365 -5.65 10.43 -12.51
N THR A 366 -5.74 11.39 -11.59
CA THR A 366 -5.21 12.75 -11.73
C THR A 366 -3.76 12.88 -11.25
N ALA A 367 -3.12 14.02 -11.56
CA ALA A 367 -1.77 14.34 -11.08
C ALA A 367 -1.74 14.52 -9.55
N GLU A 368 -2.82 15.06 -8.98
CA GLU A 368 -3.10 15.06 -7.55
C GLU A 368 -3.49 13.65 -7.13
N ARG A 369 -2.85 13.13 -6.08
CA ARG A 369 -3.06 11.75 -5.66
C ARG A 369 -3.99 11.70 -4.46
N ALA A 370 -4.99 10.86 -4.58
CA ALA A 370 -5.86 10.44 -3.50
C ALA A 370 -6.24 8.99 -3.74
N GLY A 371 -6.75 8.32 -2.71
CA GLY A 371 -7.07 6.91 -2.84
C GLY A 371 -7.89 6.37 -1.70
N LEU A 372 -8.47 5.20 -1.98
CA LEU A 372 -9.03 4.28 -1.00
C LEU A 372 -8.17 3.03 -1.03
N ARG A 373 -7.75 2.55 0.13
CA ARG A 373 -7.01 1.31 0.30
C ARG A 373 -7.70 0.44 1.33
N PHE A 374 -7.86 -0.83 1.01
CA PHE A 374 -8.31 -1.88 1.92
C PHE A 374 -7.21 -2.91 2.12
N ASP A 375 -6.93 -3.26 3.36
CA ASP A 375 -5.98 -4.29 3.77
C ASP A 375 -6.73 -5.57 4.16
N THR A 376 -6.60 -6.60 3.33
CA THR A 376 -7.37 -7.85 3.46
C THR A 376 -6.93 -8.70 4.66
N LEU A 377 -5.79 -8.39 5.28
CA LEU A 377 -5.20 -9.20 6.35
C LEU A 377 -5.39 -8.61 7.76
N VAL A 378 -5.83 -7.36 7.87
CA VAL A 378 -6.05 -6.71 9.17
C VAL A 378 -7.33 -7.25 9.81
N LYS A 379 -7.18 -7.87 10.98
CA LYS A 379 -8.28 -8.46 11.74
C LYS A 379 -8.85 -7.47 12.75
N GLN A 380 -10.05 -7.75 13.24
CA GLN A 380 -10.67 -6.94 14.29
C GLN A 380 -9.81 -6.90 15.56
N GLY A 381 -9.65 -5.71 16.12
CA GLY A 381 -8.86 -5.50 17.34
C GLY A 381 -7.37 -5.24 17.07
N ASP A 382 -6.91 -5.39 15.83
CA ASP A 382 -5.58 -4.95 15.43
C ASP A 382 -5.46 -3.43 15.56
N VAL A 383 -4.24 -2.99 15.89
CA VAL A 383 -3.91 -1.56 16.01
C VAL A 383 -3.83 -0.90 14.63
N LEU A 384 -3.60 -1.68 13.58
CA LEU A 384 -3.49 -1.20 12.21
C LEU A 384 -4.86 -0.94 11.60
N PRO A 385 -4.99 0.07 10.72
CA PRO A 385 -6.23 0.33 10.02
C PRO A 385 -6.44 -0.68 8.89
N ALA A 386 -7.66 -1.20 8.76
CA ALA A 386 -8.04 -2.04 7.63
C ALA A 386 -8.38 -1.19 6.40
N TRP A 387 -8.98 -0.02 6.61
CA TRP A 387 -9.31 0.92 5.55
C TRP A 387 -8.50 2.20 5.72
N THR A 388 -7.94 2.69 4.62
CA THR A 388 -7.25 3.98 4.57
C THR A 388 -7.77 4.79 3.40
N ILE A 389 -8.40 5.92 3.70
CA ILE A 389 -8.78 6.96 2.74
C ILE A 389 -7.75 8.07 2.87
N TRP A 390 -7.18 8.52 1.76
CA TRP A 390 -6.05 9.43 1.81
C TRP A 390 -6.01 10.42 0.65
N GLY A 391 -5.27 11.50 0.86
CA GLY A 391 -4.91 12.47 -0.18
C GLY A 391 -3.49 13.00 0.00
N GLY A 392 -2.93 13.55 -1.08
CA GLY A 392 -1.59 14.12 -1.13
C GLY A 392 -0.58 13.21 -1.82
N ASN A 393 0.36 12.61 -1.07
CA ASN A 393 1.48 11.86 -1.64
C ASN A 393 1.14 10.40 -1.97
N THR A 394 1.24 9.51 -0.99
CA THR A 394 0.96 8.07 -1.11
C THR A 394 0.19 7.61 0.12
N ALA A 395 -0.52 6.48 0.06
CA ALA A 395 -1.23 5.98 1.23
C ALA A 395 -0.29 5.66 2.42
N ASP A 396 0.99 5.35 2.17
CA ASP A 396 1.98 5.07 3.21
C ASP A 396 2.58 6.35 3.83
N ASN A 397 2.46 7.49 3.15
CA ASN A 397 2.92 8.79 3.64
C ASN A 397 1.95 9.90 3.19
N PRO A 398 0.70 9.87 3.65
CA PRO A 398 -0.33 10.74 3.12
C PRO A 398 -0.17 12.16 3.67
N SER A 399 -0.63 13.17 2.92
CA SER A 399 -0.72 14.54 3.45
C SER A 399 -1.87 14.66 4.44
N TRP A 400 -2.93 13.89 4.21
CA TRP A 400 -4.01 13.67 5.15
C TRP A 400 -4.59 12.26 4.99
N ALA A 401 -5.12 11.69 6.07
CA ALA A 401 -5.73 10.37 6.02
C ALA A 401 -6.88 10.20 7.01
N ILE A 402 -7.83 9.35 6.61
CA ILE A 402 -8.83 8.73 7.48
C ILE A 402 -8.51 7.24 7.53
N HIS A 403 -8.39 6.73 8.74
CA HIS A 403 -8.08 5.35 9.04
C HIS A 403 -9.30 4.71 9.69
N LEU A 404 -9.79 3.59 9.17
CA LEU A 404 -10.93 2.89 9.73
C LEU A 404 -10.60 1.41 10.02
N SER A 405 -11.20 0.88 11.09
CA SER A 405 -11.11 -0.54 11.45
C SER A 405 -11.84 -1.45 10.47
N THR A 406 -11.55 -2.76 10.49
CA THR A 406 -12.10 -3.78 9.57
C THR A 406 -13.61 -3.71 9.36
N HIS A 407 -14.39 -3.57 10.43
CA HIS A 407 -15.87 -3.57 10.38
C HIS A 407 -16.50 -2.18 10.26
N ALA A 408 -15.76 -1.19 9.78
CA ALA A 408 -16.36 0.11 9.45
C ALA A 408 -17.48 -0.08 8.41
N PRO A 409 -18.66 0.55 8.58
CA PRO A 409 -19.80 0.32 7.69
C PRO A 409 -19.48 0.67 6.24
N ALA A 410 -19.82 -0.21 5.30
CA ALA A 410 -19.58 0.02 3.88
C ALA A 410 -20.28 1.27 3.35
N ALA A 411 -21.49 1.56 3.84
CA ALA A 411 -22.24 2.78 3.49
C ALA A 411 -21.50 4.06 3.92
N LEU A 412 -20.92 4.05 5.12
CA LEU A 412 -20.10 5.18 5.61
C LEU A 412 -18.86 5.38 4.73
N ILE A 413 -18.17 4.30 4.36
CA ILE A 413 -17.01 4.39 3.47
C ILE A 413 -17.45 4.86 2.08
N GLN A 414 -18.60 4.40 1.60
CA GLN A 414 -19.17 4.82 0.32
C GLN A 414 -19.47 6.32 0.28
N ASP A 415 -20.07 6.89 1.33
CA ASP A 415 -20.38 8.33 1.39
C ASP A 415 -19.10 9.17 1.31
N VAL A 416 -18.05 8.75 2.02
CA VAL A 416 -16.74 9.42 1.95
C VAL A 416 -16.08 9.22 0.59
N ALA A 417 -16.16 8.02 0.02
CA ALA A 417 -15.64 7.72 -1.32
C ALA A 417 -16.40 8.50 -2.41
N PHE A 418 -17.69 8.75 -2.22
CA PHE A 418 -18.49 9.57 -3.11
C PHE A 418 -18.00 11.02 -3.11
N GLU A 419 -17.82 11.62 -1.92
CA GLU A 419 -17.24 12.96 -1.80
C GLU A 419 -15.81 13.02 -2.35
N LEU A 420 -15.02 11.97 -2.15
CA LEU A 420 -13.67 11.85 -2.70
C LEU A 420 -13.66 11.86 -4.24
N ALA A 421 -14.59 11.16 -4.89
CA ALA A 421 -14.63 11.06 -6.34
C ALA A 421 -15.34 12.25 -7.03
N HIS A 422 -16.35 12.83 -6.39
CA HIS A 422 -17.26 13.81 -7.01
C HIS A 422 -17.17 15.21 -6.41
N GLY A 423 -16.51 15.39 -5.27
CA GLY A 423 -16.36 16.67 -4.62
C GLY A 423 -15.42 17.58 -5.40
N TYR A 424 -15.90 18.77 -5.76
CA TYR A 424 -15.07 19.83 -6.34
C TYR A 424 -15.31 21.15 -5.61
N SER A 425 -14.22 21.87 -5.36
CA SER A 425 -14.24 23.22 -4.82
C SER A 425 -13.81 24.23 -5.88
N HIS A 426 -14.40 25.42 -5.81
CA HIS A 426 -13.96 26.55 -6.60
C HIS A 426 -12.85 27.28 -5.85
N GLN A 427 -11.61 27.11 -6.29
CA GLN A 427 -10.51 27.90 -5.74
C GLN A 427 -10.33 29.19 -6.57
N PRO A 428 -10.29 30.37 -5.94
CA PRO A 428 -9.78 31.56 -6.60
C PRO A 428 -8.32 31.29 -6.98
N ALA A 429 -7.98 31.50 -8.25
CA ALA A 429 -6.59 31.34 -8.70
C ALA A 429 -5.67 32.11 -7.75
N PRO A 430 -4.56 31.52 -7.27
CA PRO A 430 -3.63 32.23 -6.42
C PRO A 430 -3.14 33.45 -7.20
N LEU A 431 -3.40 34.65 -6.66
CA LEU A 431 -2.77 35.88 -7.14
C LEU A 431 -1.27 35.62 -7.07
N HIS A 432 -0.62 35.47 -8.22
CA HIS A 432 0.82 35.43 -8.30
C HIS A 432 1.36 36.67 -7.59
N ALA A 433 1.90 36.48 -6.39
CA ALA A 433 2.73 37.47 -5.75
C ALA A 433 3.87 37.73 -6.71
N ALA A 434 3.83 38.89 -7.37
CA ALA A 434 4.90 39.37 -8.20
C ALA A 434 6.20 39.21 -7.41
N SER A 435 7.11 38.36 -7.91
CA SER A 435 8.46 38.30 -7.39
C SER A 435 9.03 39.72 -7.45
N PRO A 436 9.56 40.28 -6.35
CA PRO A 436 10.15 41.60 -6.36
C PRO A 436 11.37 41.55 -7.27
N THR A 437 11.20 42.05 -8.48
CA THR A 437 12.28 42.28 -9.42
C THR A 437 13.22 43.28 -8.75
N GLY A 438 14.48 42.87 -8.60
CA GLY A 438 15.51 43.67 -7.94
C GLY A 438 15.62 45.06 -8.55
N HIS A 439 15.08 46.06 -7.87
CA HIS A 439 15.55 47.41 -7.99
C HIS A 439 16.74 47.57 -7.05
N LEU A 440 17.92 47.68 -7.66
CA LEU A 440 19.12 48.26 -7.06
C LEU A 440 18.74 49.63 -6.46
N ALA A 441 18.38 49.64 -5.18
CA ALA A 441 18.31 50.85 -4.39
C ALA A 441 19.74 51.31 -4.14
N GLN A 442 20.14 52.37 -4.86
CA GLN A 442 21.34 53.14 -4.57
C GLN A 442 21.35 53.53 -3.09
N LYS A 443 22.38 53.07 -2.38
CA LYS A 443 22.67 53.39 -0.99
C LYS A 443 22.96 54.89 -0.88
N PRO A 444 22.19 55.69 -0.12
CA PRO A 444 22.57 57.07 0.17
C PRO A 444 23.79 57.07 1.08
N VAL A 445 24.80 57.83 0.68
CA VAL A 445 26.02 58.10 1.44
C VAL A 445 25.65 58.72 2.79
N ALA A 446 26.06 58.07 3.88
CA ALA A 446 25.94 58.60 5.23
C ALA A 446 26.85 59.82 5.39
N ALA A 447 26.26 60.99 5.66
CA ALA A 447 26.99 62.17 6.08
C ALA A 447 27.44 62.00 7.54
N SER A 448 28.75 62.13 7.78
CA SER A 448 29.33 62.18 9.12
C SER A 448 28.86 63.43 9.89
N PRO A 449 28.59 63.35 11.20
CA PRO A 449 28.29 64.52 12.01
C PRO A 449 29.55 65.36 12.27
N PRO A 450 29.44 66.71 12.31
CA PRO A 450 30.58 67.56 12.58
C PRO A 450 31.00 67.54 14.05
N ALA A 451 32.32 67.60 14.26
CA ALA A 451 32.97 67.69 15.55
C ALA A 451 32.54 68.96 16.31
N ALA A 452 32.02 68.78 17.53
CA ALA A 452 31.84 69.85 18.50
C ALA A 452 33.04 69.90 19.45
N THR A 453 33.68 71.06 19.45
CA THR A 453 34.88 71.42 20.21
C THR A 453 34.57 71.62 21.69
N HIS A 454 35.47 71.14 22.55
CA HIS A 454 35.48 71.44 23.98
C HIS A 454 35.60 72.95 24.25
N ARG A 455 34.75 73.50 25.13
CA ARG A 455 35.21 74.54 26.07
C ARG A 455 34.39 74.62 27.38
N ARG A 456 35.15 74.49 28.47
CA ARG A 456 34.92 74.80 29.90
C ARG A 456 33.77 75.76 30.25
N ALA A 457 33.08 75.43 31.34
CA ALA A 457 32.47 76.41 32.25
C ALA A 457 33.26 76.48 33.58
N PRO A 458 33.37 77.65 34.23
CA PRO A 458 34.08 77.80 35.51
C PRO A 458 33.17 77.55 36.73
N ARG A 459 33.82 77.19 37.84
CA ARG A 459 33.28 77.09 39.20
C ARG A 459 32.62 78.38 39.68
N ARG A 460 31.56 78.23 40.46
CA ARG A 460 31.38 78.92 41.75
C ARG A 460 30.75 77.97 42.75
#